data_AF-A0A7X7WVN0-F1
#
_entry.id   AF-A0A7X7WVN0-F1
#
_cell.length_a   1.000
_cell.length_b   1.000
_cell.length_c   1.000
_cell.angle_alpha   90.00
_cell.angle_beta   90.00
_cell.angle_gamma   90.00
#
_symmetry.space_group_name_H-M   'P 1'
#
loop_
_entity.id
_entity.type
_entity.pdbx_description
1 polymer ?
#
loop_
_entity_poly.entity_id
_entity_poly.type
_entity_poly.pdbx_seq_one_letter_code
_entity_poly.pdbx_strand_id
1 'polypeptide(L)'
;MDISLVAMDIPDGCNIILGQTHFIKTAEDLYEVLATRIPHAQFGIAFTEASGPCLIRTEGNDQELIDVCVRNLSALGTGHVFCILVRNAFPVAVLNDIKQCQEVCRVFCATANPLQIVVA
;
A
#
# COMPACT_ATOMS: atom_id res chain seq x y z
N MET A 1 -13.51 21.55 -7.53
CA MET A 1 -12.72 20.33 -7.72
C MET A 1 -11.30 20.79 -7.62
N ASP A 2 -10.66 20.43 -6.53
CA ASP A 2 -9.42 21.06 -6.09
C ASP A 2 -8.32 20.02 -6.19
N ILE A 3 -7.29 20.32 -6.98
CA ILE A 3 -6.16 19.41 -7.14
C ILE A 3 -5.17 19.68 -6.01
N SER A 4 -4.78 18.62 -5.30
CA SER A 4 -3.78 18.69 -4.22
C SER A 4 -2.59 17.76 -4.50
N LEU A 5 -1.44 18.13 -3.95
CA LEU A 5 -0.23 17.32 -3.96
C LEU A 5 0.03 16.81 -2.55
N VAL A 6 0.03 15.49 -2.37
CA VAL A 6 0.27 14.85 -1.08
C VAL A 6 1.62 14.14 -1.13
N ALA A 7 2.56 14.53 -0.27
CA ALA A 7 3.85 13.86 -0.15
C ALA A 7 3.72 12.57 0.66
N MET A 8 4.31 11.48 0.16
CA MET A 8 4.32 10.19 0.84
C MET A 8 5.53 10.05 1.76
N ASP A 9 5.29 9.56 2.97
CA ASP A 9 6.32 9.16 3.92
C ASP A 9 6.87 7.78 3.53
N ILE A 10 8.17 7.70 3.28
CA ILE A 10 8.89 6.47 2.91
C ILE A 10 10.11 6.40 3.83
N PRO A 11 10.10 5.54 4.87
CA PRO A 11 11.22 5.43 5.79
C PRO A 11 12.50 4.97 5.07
N ASP A 12 13.66 5.33 5.62
CA ASP A 12 14.95 4.95 5.04
C ASP A 12 15.06 3.43 4.83
N GLY A 13 15.61 3.06 3.67
CA GLY A 13 15.76 1.65 3.29
C GLY A 13 14.46 0.93 2.90
N CYS A 14 13.34 1.66 2.80
CA CYS A 14 12.05 1.10 2.40
C CYS A 14 11.69 1.44 0.94
N ASN A 15 10.80 0.63 0.37
CA ASN A 15 10.12 0.93 -0.89
C ASN A 15 8.62 1.02 -0.62
N ILE A 16 7.92 1.90 -1.35
CA ILE A 16 6.47 2.01 -1.37
C ILE A 16 5.90 1.41 -2.65
N ILE A 17 4.77 0.73 -2.54
CA ILE A 17 3.91 0.34 -3.66
C ILE A 17 2.52 0.92 -3.37
N LEU A 18 2.01 1.72 -4.30
CA LEU A 18 0.68 2.34 -4.19
C LEU A 18 -0.18 1.89 -5.37
N GLY A 19 -1.44 1.56 -5.12
CA GLY A 19 -2.34 1.14 -6.17
C GLY A 19 -3.81 1.29 -5.79
N GLN A 20 -4.66 0.96 -6.76
CA GLN A 20 -6.11 0.93 -6.61
C GLN A 20 -6.58 -0.51 -6.54
N THR A 21 -7.56 -0.77 -5.69
CA THR A 21 -8.10 -2.11 -5.43
C THR A 21 -9.58 -2.02 -5.12
N HIS A 22 -10.23 -3.15 -4.87
CA HIS A 22 -11.61 -3.23 -4.44
C HIS A 22 -11.78 -4.43 -3.50
N PHE A 23 -12.80 -4.39 -2.64
CA PHE A 23 -13.19 -5.49 -1.75
C PHE A 23 -12.26 -5.71 -0.54
N ILE A 24 -12.86 -6.04 0.61
CA ILE A 24 -12.21 -6.10 1.93
C ILE A 24 -11.11 -7.17 2.01
N LYS A 25 -11.22 -8.23 1.19
CA LYS A 25 -10.25 -9.32 1.11
C LYS A 25 -8.86 -8.86 0.64
N THR A 26 -8.77 -7.68 0.02
CA THR A 26 -7.50 -7.05 -0.40
C THR A 26 -6.42 -7.13 0.68
N ALA A 27 -6.75 -6.82 1.94
CA ALA A 27 -5.74 -6.72 3.00
C ALA A 27 -5.08 -8.09 3.26
N GLU A 28 -5.89 -9.15 3.40
CA GLU A 28 -5.43 -10.52 3.61
C GLU A 28 -4.71 -11.07 2.37
N ASP A 29 -5.24 -10.85 1.16
CA ASP A 29 -4.66 -11.42 -0.06
C ASP A 29 -3.31 -10.79 -0.41
N LEU A 30 -3.15 -9.48 -0.20
CA LEU A 30 -1.86 -8.82 -0.33
C LEU A 30 -0.89 -9.31 0.77
N TYR A 31 -1.37 -9.51 2.00
CA TYR A 31 -0.55 -10.09 3.07
C TYR A 31 -0.02 -11.47 2.69
N GLU A 32 -0.88 -12.36 2.19
CA GLU A 32 -0.48 -13.70 1.76
C GLU A 32 0.56 -13.67 0.63
N VAL A 33 0.39 -12.77 -0.34
CA VAL A 33 1.39 -12.55 -1.40
C VAL A 33 2.75 -12.19 -0.81
N LEU A 34 2.81 -11.18 0.07
CA LEU A 34 4.08 -10.73 0.64
C LEU A 34 4.68 -11.80 1.56
N ALA A 35 3.89 -12.37 2.47
CA ALA A 35 4.35 -13.41 3.40
C ALA A 35 4.88 -14.65 2.68
N THR A 36 4.31 -15.02 1.53
CA THR A 36 4.75 -16.19 0.75
C THR A 36 5.98 -15.88 -0.11
N ARG A 37 6.02 -14.72 -0.75
CA ARG A 37 7.05 -14.40 -1.76
C ARG A 37 8.32 -13.83 -1.16
N ILE A 38 8.21 -13.08 -0.05
CA ILE A 38 9.33 -12.43 0.63
C ILE A 38 9.27 -12.67 2.15
N PRO A 39 9.32 -13.93 2.63
CA PRO A 39 9.10 -14.28 4.04
C PRO A 39 10.12 -13.69 5.02
N HIS A 40 11.24 -13.18 4.52
CA HIS A 40 12.31 -12.55 5.30
C HIS A 40 12.19 -11.03 5.41
N ALA A 41 11.31 -10.41 4.61
CA ALA A 41 11.14 -8.97 4.55
C ALA A 41 10.21 -8.47 5.66
N GLN A 42 10.40 -7.22 6.07
CA GLN A 42 9.44 -6.49 6.88
C GLN A 42 8.50 -5.72 5.97
N PHE A 43 7.21 -5.73 6.26
CA PHE A 43 6.24 -5.01 5.47
C PHE A 43 5.01 -4.60 6.28
N GLY A 44 4.41 -3.49 5.83
CA GLY A 44 3.12 -3.01 6.29
C GLY A 44 2.20 -2.78 5.10
N ILE A 45 0.92 -3.09 5.28
CA ILE A 45 -0.12 -2.97 4.27
C ILE A 45 -1.26 -2.16 4.88
N ALA A 46 -1.77 -1.18 4.13
CA ALA A 46 -3.01 -0.52 4.44
C ALA A 46 -3.90 -0.45 3.19
N PHE A 47 -5.22 -0.49 3.39
CA PHE A 47 -6.23 -0.32 2.34
C PHE A 47 -7.40 0.50 2.87
N THR A 48 -7.88 1.46 2.09
CA THR A 48 -9.04 2.30 2.43
C THR A 48 -10.36 1.71 1.94
N GLU A 49 -11.25 1.32 2.85
CA GLU A 49 -12.63 1.02 2.49
C GLU A 49 -13.33 2.27 1.95
N ALA A 50 -14.02 2.17 0.82
CA ALA A 50 -14.75 3.30 0.23
C ALA A 50 -16.26 3.29 0.53
N SER A 51 -16.73 2.35 1.37
CA SER A 51 -18.14 2.24 1.72
C SER A 51 -18.34 1.68 3.13
N GLY A 52 -19.55 1.82 3.67
CA GLY A 52 -19.89 1.33 5.00
C GLY A 52 -19.12 2.08 6.09
N PRO A 53 -18.39 1.39 6.98
CA PRO A 53 -17.59 2.03 8.03
C PRO A 53 -16.46 2.94 7.52
N CYS A 54 -16.04 2.79 6.26
CA CYS A 54 -14.96 3.58 5.64
C CYS A 54 -13.66 3.56 6.46
N LEU A 55 -13.28 2.38 6.95
CA LEU A 55 -12.08 2.20 7.77
C LEU A 55 -10.84 1.97 6.90
N ILE A 56 -9.67 2.30 7.46
CA ILE A 56 -8.41 1.82 6.93
C ILE A 56 -8.16 0.42 7.52
N ARG A 57 -8.15 -0.59 6.65
CA ARG A 57 -7.77 -1.97 7.00
C ARG A 57 -6.27 -2.11 6.90
N THR A 58 -5.68 -2.90 7.78
CA THR A 58 -4.24 -3.04 7.90
C THR A 58 -3.85 -4.50 8.08
N GLU A 59 -2.75 -4.88 7.46
CA GLU A 59 -2.08 -6.17 7.64
C GLU A 59 -0.56 -5.95 7.58
N GLY A 60 0.23 -6.93 8.00
CA GLY A 60 1.69 -6.86 7.90
C GLY A 60 2.40 -7.55 9.06
N ASN A 61 3.73 -7.53 9.01
CA ASN A 61 4.58 -8.13 10.04
C ASN A 61 5.48 -7.10 10.77
N ASP A 62 5.36 -5.82 10.44
CA ASP A 62 6.12 -4.74 11.05
C ASP A 62 5.20 -3.54 11.36
N GLN A 63 5.05 -3.23 12.65
CA GLN A 63 4.11 -2.21 13.13
C GLN A 63 4.50 -0.79 12.67
N GLU A 64 5.80 -0.50 12.59
CA GLU A 64 6.29 0.81 12.13
C GLU A 64 5.83 1.07 10.69
N LEU A 65 6.01 0.07 9.82
CA LEU A 65 5.61 0.17 8.41
C LEU A 65 4.08 0.21 8.25
N ILE A 66 3.33 -0.53 9.07
CA ILE A 66 1.85 -0.47 9.09
C ILE A 66 1.39 0.95 9.43
N ASP A 67 1.94 1.54 10.49
CA ASP A 67 1.57 2.88 10.95
C ASP A 67 1.87 3.94 9.88
N VAL A 68 2.99 3.80 9.17
CA VAL A 68 3.33 4.71 8.05
C VAL A 68 2.34 4.56 6.89
N CYS A 69 1.96 3.33 6.53
CA CYS A 69 0.94 3.08 5.50
C CYS A 69 -0.41 3.75 5.88
N VAL A 70 -0.83 3.64 7.15
CA VAL A 70 -2.04 4.30 7.66
C VAL A 70 -1.93 5.82 7.57
N ARG A 71 -0.79 6.41 7.95
CA ARG A 71 -0.56 7.87 7.84
C ARG A 71 -0.63 8.34 6.39
N ASN A 72 0.01 7.63 5.46
CA ASN A 72 -0.01 7.94 4.03
C ASN A 72 -1.44 7.89 3.48
N LEU A 73 -2.20 6.82 3.74
CA LEU A 73 -3.58 6.71 3.23
C LEU A 73 -4.54 7.71 3.89
N SER A 74 -4.34 8.02 5.17
CA SER A 74 -5.10 9.06 5.87
C SER A 74 -4.86 10.44 5.26
N ALA A 75 -3.62 10.74 4.86
CA ALA A 75 -3.26 11.99 4.19
C ALA A 75 -3.81 12.07 2.77
N LEU A 76 -3.91 10.94 2.05
CA LEU A 76 -4.50 10.89 0.71
C LEU A 76 -6.02 11.10 0.74
N GLY A 77 -6.73 10.54 1.73
CA GLY A 77 -8.18 10.65 1.84
C GLY A 77 -8.95 9.98 0.68
N THR A 78 -8.31 9.08 -0.06
CA THR A 78 -8.87 8.42 -1.24
C THR A 78 -9.42 7.03 -0.88
N GLY A 79 -10.68 6.74 -1.21
CA GLY A 79 -11.25 5.40 -1.07
C GLY A 79 -10.69 4.41 -2.08
N HIS A 80 -10.63 3.13 -1.72
CA HIS A 80 -10.21 2.03 -2.59
C HIS A 80 -8.75 2.11 -3.08
N VAL A 81 -7.88 2.66 -2.24
CA VAL A 81 -6.43 2.73 -2.47
C VAL A 81 -5.73 1.83 -1.46
N PHE A 82 -4.69 1.12 -1.91
CA PHE A 82 -3.79 0.40 -1.03
C PHE A 82 -2.39 1.01 -1.03
N CYS A 83 -1.72 0.90 0.11
CA CYS A 83 -0.33 1.27 0.32
C CYS A 83 0.40 0.07 0.93
N ILE A 84 1.53 -0.30 0.34
CA ILE A 84 2.44 -1.30 0.87
C ILE A 84 3.79 -0.63 1.06
N LEU A 85 4.35 -0.75 2.26
CA LEU A 85 5.75 -0.45 2.52
C LEU A 85 6.50 -1.74 2.76
N VAL A 86 7.68 -1.86 2.17
CA VAL A 86 8.55 -3.03 2.31
C VAL A 86 9.98 -2.61 2.63
N ARG A 87 10.60 -3.29 3.59
CA ARG A 87 12.00 -3.16 4.00
C ARG A 87 12.68 -4.52 3.84
N ASN A 88 13.98 -4.51 3.54
CA ASN A 88 14.77 -5.73 3.26
C ASN A 88 14.28 -6.59 2.08
N ALA A 89 13.49 -6.00 1.17
CA ALA A 89 13.15 -6.55 -0.14
C ALA A 89 12.82 -5.42 -1.14
N PHE A 90 12.74 -5.77 -2.42
CA PHE A 90 12.45 -4.82 -3.50
C PHE A 90 11.11 -5.14 -4.18
N PRO A 91 10.36 -4.14 -4.67
CA PRO A 91 9.08 -4.35 -5.33
C PRO A 91 9.09 -5.38 -6.46
N VAL A 92 10.19 -5.48 -7.23
CA VAL A 92 10.33 -6.45 -8.32
C VAL A 92 10.09 -7.90 -7.91
N ALA A 93 10.30 -8.25 -6.63
CA ALA A 93 10.07 -9.59 -6.09
C ALA A 93 8.58 -9.96 -5.97
N VAL A 94 7.68 -8.97 -5.91
CA VAL A 94 6.24 -9.17 -5.62
C VAL A 94 5.30 -8.44 -6.58
N LEU A 95 5.81 -7.51 -7.41
CA LEU A 95 4.98 -6.62 -8.22
C LEU A 95 4.07 -7.37 -9.19
N ASN A 96 4.53 -8.49 -9.75
CA ASN A 96 3.72 -9.30 -10.67
C ASN A 96 2.62 -10.05 -9.93
N ASP A 97 2.93 -10.61 -8.76
CA ASP A 97 1.95 -11.29 -7.92
C ASP A 97 0.85 -10.31 -7.45
N ILE A 98 1.23 -9.10 -7.01
CA ILE A 98 0.28 -8.02 -6.64
C ILE A 98 -0.64 -7.65 -7.82
N LYS A 99 -0.09 -7.49 -9.03
CA LYS A 99 -0.89 -7.19 -10.24
C LYS A 99 -1.83 -8.34 -10.63
N GLN A 100 -1.59 -9.55 -10.14
CA GLN A 100 -2.40 -10.73 -10.41
C GLN A 100 -3.47 -10.98 -9.33
N CYS A 101 -3.43 -10.28 -8.20
CA CYS A 101 -4.52 -10.31 -7.21
C CYS A 101 -5.83 -9.86 -7.84
N GLN A 102 -6.92 -10.59 -7.58
CA GLN A 102 -8.22 -10.36 -8.22
C GLN A 102 -8.83 -9.01 -7.84
N GLU A 103 -8.54 -8.56 -6.62
CA GLU A 103 -8.98 -7.30 -6.03
C GLU A 103 -8.25 -6.09 -6.63
N VAL A 104 -7.01 -6.27 -7.12
CA VAL A 104 -6.15 -5.18 -7.56
C VAL A 104 -6.56 -4.70 -8.96
N CYS A 105 -6.99 -3.45 -9.04
CA CYS A 105 -7.38 -2.81 -10.29
C CYS A 105 -6.17 -2.29 -11.08
N ARG A 106 -5.21 -1.66 -10.39
CA ARG A 106 -3.95 -1.15 -10.98
C ARG A 106 -2.94 -0.77 -9.91
N VAL A 107 -1.67 -0.79 -10.28
CA VAL A 107 -0.58 -0.20 -9.50
C VAL A 107 -0.24 1.17 -10.09
N PHE A 108 -0.21 2.22 -9.26
CA PHE A 108 0.17 3.57 -9.66
C PHE A 108 1.69 3.73 -9.73
N CYS A 109 2.40 3.24 -8.71
CA CYS A 109 3.85 3.33 -8.63
C CYS A 109 4.45 2.27 -7.70
N ALA A 110 5.74 2.01 -7.89
CA ALA A 110 6.59 1.27 -6.96
C ALA A 110 7.99 1.93 -6.94
N THR A 111 8.43 2.46 -5.81
CA THR A 111 9.67 3.26 -5.73
C THR A 111 10.23 3.37 -4.31
N ALA A 112 11.50 3.76 -4.21
CA ALA A 112 12.13 4.24 -2.96
C ALA A 112 12.47 5.74 -3.04
N ASN A 113 12.17 6.40 -4.17
CA ASN A 113 12.45 7.81 -4.36
C ASN A 113 11.41 8.68 -3.63
N PRO A 114 11.73 9.95 -3.33
CA PRO A 114 10.72 10.92 -2.89
C PRO A 114 9.52 10.93 -3.83
N LEU A 115 8.31 10.83 -3.26
CA LEU A 115 7.07 10.61 -4.00
C LEU A 115 6.00 11.62 -3.57
N GLN A 116 5.33 12.19 -4.57
CA GLN A 116 4.11 12.98 -4.37
C GLN A 116 2.98 12.41 -5.23
N ILE A 117 1.77 12.40 -4.68
CA ILE A 117 0.56 11.93 -5.35
C ILE A 117 -0.33 13.13 -5.66
N VAL A 118 -0.85 13.17 -6.89
CA VAL A 118 -1.84 14.15 -7.33
C VAL A 118 -3.23 13.59 -7.02
N VAL A 119 -4.01 14.31 -6.20
CA VAL A 119 -5.40 13.96 -5.83
C VAL A 119 -6.33 15.08 -6.29
N ALA A 120 -7.57 14.76 -6.67
CA ALA A 120 -8.57 15.72 -7.18
C ALA A 120 -9.94 15.55 -6.51
#